data_AF-A0A537VJ98-F1
#
_entry.id   AF-A0A537VJ98-F1
#
_cell.length_a   1.000
_cell.length_b   1.000
_cell.length_c   1.000
_cell.angle_alpha   90.00
_cell.angle_beta   90.00
_cell.angle_gamma   90.00
#
_symmetry.space_group_name_H-M   'P 1'
#
loop_
_entity.id
_entity.type
_entity.pdbx_description
1 polymer ?
#
loop_
_entity_poly.entity_id
_entity_poly.type
_entity_poly.pdbx_seq_one_letter_code
_entity_poly.pdbx_strand_id
1 'polypeptide(L)' 'MTAWSSDELSSVGGADELDIASVRRDGTLRNPVTIWVVRHGEDLYVRPVNGRTGA' A
#
# COMPACT_ATOMS: atom_id res chain seq x y z
N MET A 1 -15.65 7.67 -0.25
CA MET A 1 -14.54 6.81 0.21
C MET A 1 -14.93 6.37 1.60
N THR A 2 -15.12 5.06 1.83
CA THR A 2 -15.43 4.53 3.17
C THR A 2 -14.15 4.57 3.98
N ALA A 3 -14.22 5.14 5.19
CA ALA A 3 -13.11 5.08 6.12
C ALA A 3 -12.86 3.61 6.48
N TRP A 4 -11.59 3.24 6.60
CA TRP A 4 -11.21 1.90 7.04
C TRP A 4 -11.50 1.76 8.54
N SER A 5 -11.85 0.55 8.96
CA SER A 5 -11.97 0.22 10.38
C SER A 5 -10.59 0.12 11.04
N SER A 6 -10.56 0.27 12.36
CA SER A 6 -9.33 0.07 13.14
C SER A 6 -8.75 -1.34 12.97
N ASP A 7 -9.59 -2.35 12.76
CA ASP A 7 -9.13 -3.72 12.52
C ASP A 7 -8.46 -3.87 11.16
N GLU A 8 -9.01 -3.24 10.10
CA GLU A 8 -8.40 -3.20 8.78
C GLU A 8 -7.06 -2.44 8.80
N LEU A 9 -7.02 -1.28 9.48
CA LEU A 9 -5.79 -0.52 9.66
C LEU A 9 -4.74 -1.29 10.47
N SER A 10 -5.16 -2.08 11.46
CA SER A 10 -4.24 -2.89 12.27
C SER A 10 -3.73 -4.11 11.50
N SER A 11 -4.58 -4.74 10.70
CA SER A 11 -4.19 -5.84 9.81
C SER A 11 -3.14 -5.38 8.79
N VAL A 12 -3.43 -4.30 8.07
CA VAL A 12 -2.55 -3.82 7.00
C VAL A 12 -1.33 -3.08 7.55
N GLY A 13 -1.49 -2.27 8.59
CA GLY A 13 -0.41 -1.53 9.22
C GLY A 13 0.51 -2.38 10.11
N GLY A 14 0.11 -3.61 10.43
CA GLY A 14 0.94 -4.59 11.13
C GLY A 14 1.83 -5.42 10.20
N ALA A 15 1.66 -5.31 8.88
CA ALA A 15 2.54 -5.95 7.90
C ALA A 15 3.79 -5.09 7.66
N ASP A 16 4.95 -5.72 7.44
CA ASP A 16 6.15 -5.01 7.02
C ASP A 16 6.09 -4.65 5.52
N GLU A 17 5.48 -5.54 4.72
CA GLU A 17 5.43 -5.45 3.26
C GLU A 17 4.03 -5.75 2.72
N LEU A 18 3.70 -5.13 1.59
CA LEU A 18 2.47 -5.36 0.84
C LEU A 18 2.79 -5.61 -0.64
N ASP A 19 1.98 -6.45 -1.28
CA ASP A 19 1.91 -6.53 -2.73
C ASP A 19 0.85 -5.55 -3.24
N ILE A 20 1.28 -4.46 -3.88
CA ILE A 20 0.37 -3.45 -4.42
C ILE A 20 0.36 -3.48 -5.94
N ALA A 21 -0.84 -3.65 -6.51
CA ALA A 21 -1.09 -3.49 -7.93
C ALA A 21 -1.78 -2.16 -8.20
N SER A 22 -1.16 -1.30 -9.01
CA SER A 22 -1.80 -0.07 -9.47
C SER A 22 -2.84 -0.37 -10.57
N VAL A 23 -3.92 0.41 -10.54
CA VAL A 23 -4.99 0.33 -11.54
C VAL A 23 -4.59 1.11 -12.79
N ARG A 24 -4.71 0.50 -13.96
CA ARG A 24 -4.51 1.14 -15.26
C ARG A 24 -5.72 2.00 -15.62
N ARG A 25 -5.56 2.85 -16.64
CA ARG A 25 -6.65 3.70 -17.15
C ARG A 25 -7.86 2.88 -17.65
N ASP A 26 -7.64 1.67 -18.11
CA ASP A 26 -8.68 0.73 -18.57
C ASP A 26 -9.31 -0.09 -17.42
N GLY A 27 -8.92 0.16 -16.16
CA GLY A 27 -9.43 -0.56 -14.99
C GLY A 27 -8.71 -1.88 -14.68
N THR A 28 -7.79 -2.34 -15.53
CA THR A 28 -7.01 -3.56 -15.25
C THR A 28 -5.90 -3.31 -14.24
N LEU A 29 -5.48 -4.35 -13.52
CA LEU A 29 -4.35 -4.27 -12.59
C LEU A 29 -3.01 -4.44 -13.31
N ARG A 30 -1.99 -3.68 -12.86
CA ARG A 30 -0.59 -4.00 -13.18
C ARG A 30 -0.11 -5.21 -12.38
N ASN A 31 1.05 -5.74 -12.76
CA ASN A 31 1.74 -6.72 -11.92
C ASN A 31 1.97 -6.12 -10.52
N PRO A 32 1.60 -6.83 -9.45
CA PRO A 32 1.90 -6.39 -8.10
C PRO A 32 3.39 -6.16 -7.92
N VAL A 33 3.73 -5.15 -7.13
CA VAL A 33 5.10 -4.90 -6.69
C VAL A 33 5.12 -4.84 -5.16
N THR A 34 6.17 -5.40 -4.58
CA THR A 34 6.42 -5.33 -3.15
C THR A 34 6.71 -3.88 -2.74
N ILE A 35 6.04 -3.43 -1.68
CA ILE A 35 6.17 -2.09 -1.12
C ILE A 35 6.13 -2.15 0.41
N TRP A 36 6.81 -1.23 1.08
CA TRP A 36 6.75 -1.15 2.54
C TRP A 36 5.58 -0.29 2.97
N VAL A 37 4.92 -0.70 4.06
CA VAL A 37 3.81 0.04 4.67
C VAL A 37 4.21 0.54 6.07
N VAL A 38 3.74 1.73 6.40
CA VAL A 38 3.93 2.35 7.71
C VAL A 38 2.60 2.90 8.19
N ARG A 39 2.18 2.52 9.39
CA ARG A 39 1.01 3.10 10.06
C ARG A 39 1.40 4.36 10.83
N HIS A 40 0.56 5.39 10.75
CA HIS A 40 0.68 6.59 11.56
C HIS A 40 -0.72 7.09 11.95
N GLY A 41 -1.11 6.87 13.21
CA GLY A 41 -2.47 7.14 13.68
C GLY A 41 -3.49 6.27 12.93
N GLU A 42 -4.44 6.94 12.29
CA GLU A 42 -5.52 6.33 11.49
C GLU A 42 -5.19 6.26 9.99
N ASP A 43 -3.94 6.54 9.62
CA ASP A 43 -3.48 6.56 8.23
C ASP A 43 -2.42 5.49 7.96
N LEU A 44 -2.36 5.05 6.70
CA LEU A 44 -1.33 4.15 6.17
C LEU A 44 -0.55 4.86 5.07
N TYR A 45 0.77 4.77 5.17
CA TYR A 45 1.70 5.32 4.19
C TYR A 45 2.47 4.18 3.55
N VAL A 46 2.76 4.33 2.25
CA VAL A 46 3.57 3.35 1.52
C VAL A 46 4.85 3.98 1.00
N ARG A 47 5.94 3.21 1.01
CA ARG A 47 7.24 3.63 0.49
C ARG A 47 7.73 2.62 -0.55
N PRO A 48 8.01 3.05 -1.80
CA PRO A 48 8.58 2.15 -2.81
C PRO A 48 9.92 1.58 -2.34
N VAL A 49 10.11 0.27 -2.47
CA VAL A 49 11.37 -0.43 -2.10
C VAL A 49 12.56 0.19 -2.84
N ASN A 50 12.38 0.53 -4.12
CA ASN A 50 13.44 1.10 -4.97
C ASN A 50 13.55 2.64 -4.90
N GLY A 51 12.84 3.30 -3.98
CA GLY A 51 12.82 4.76 -3.88
C GLY A 51 12.10 5.45 -5.05
N ARG A 52 12.17 6.80 -5.07
CA ARG A 52 11.42 7.62 -6.04
C ARG A 52 11.92 7.49 -7.48
N THR A 53 13.23 7.28 -7.66
CA THR A 53 13.86 7.21 -8.98
C THR A 53 13.80 5.81 -9.59
N GLY A 54 13.68 4.76 -8.77
CA GLY A 54 13.80 3.37 -9.22
C GLY A 54 15.22 3.08 -9.73
N ALA A 55 15.90 2.12 -9.13
CA ALA A 55 17.08 1.50 -9.74
C ALA A 55 16.64 0.37 -10.67
#